data_AF-A0A6B3HQZ2-F1
#
_entry.id   AF-A0A6B3HQZ2-F1
#
_cell.length_a   1.000
_cell.length_b   1.000
_cell.length_c   1.000
_cell.angle_alpha   90.00
_cell.angle_beta   90.00
_cell.angle_gamma   90.00
#
_symmetry.space_group_name_H-M   'P 1'
#
loop_
_entity.id
_entity.type
_entity.pdbx_description
1 polymer ?
#
loop_
_entity_poly.entity_id
_entity_poly.type
_entity_poly.pdbx_seq_one_letter_code
_entity_poly.pdbx_strand_id
1 'polypeptide(L)' 'FGFLWWNTSPAKIFMGDTGSLALGGALAGLAICSRTEFLMAILGGLFVMITMSVVIQVGSFKMTGKRVFRMAP' A
#
# COMPACT_ATOMS: atom_id res chain seq x y z
N PHE A 1 -1.20 -8.62 -16.69
CA PHE A 1 -2.49 -9.18 -17.13
C PHE A 1 -2.74 -10.59 -16.62
N GLY A 2 -1.73 -11.47 -16.57
CA GLY A 2 -1.89 -12.81 -15.99
C GLY A 2 -2.46 -12.80 -14.56
N PHE A 3 -1.74 -12.24 -13.58
CA PHE A 3 -2.17 -12.27 -12.17
C PHE A 3 -3.61 -11.77 -11.92
N LEU A 4 -3.99 -10.61 -12.47
CA LEU A 4 -5.33 -10.03 -12.28
C LEU A 4 -6.47 -10.93 -12.78
N TRP A 5 -6.24 -11.71 -13.84
CA TRP A 5 -7.25 -12.63 -14.38
C TRP A 5 -7.65 -13.72 -13.38
N TRP A 6 -6.70 -14.18 -12.56
CA TRP A 6 -6.94 -15.19 -11.53
C TRP A 6 -7.15 -14.60 -10.11
N ASN A 7 -6.88 -13.31 -9.93
CA ASN A 7 -7.07 -12.59 -8.67
C ASN A 7 -8.39 -11.79 -8.59
N THR A 8 -9.04 -11.53 -9.73
CA THR A 8 -10.37 -10.87 -9.76
C THR A 8 -11.40 -11.72 -9.02
N SER A 9 -12.30 -11.07 -8.27
CA SER A 9 -13.30 -11.77 -7.46
C SER A 9 -14.17 -12.70 -8.30
N PRO A 10 -14.35 -13.98 -7.89
CA PRO A 10 -13.78 -14.65 -6.72
C PRO A 10 -12.30 -15.07 -6.95
N ALA A 11 -11.41 -14.63 -6.05
CA ALA A 11 -9.97 -14.82 -6.19
C ALA A 11 -9.56 -16.30 -6.09
N LYS A 12 -8.79 -16.77 -7.07
CA LYS A 12 -8.21 -18.13 -7.11
C LYS A 12 -6.75 -18.14 -6.67
N ILE A 13 -6.05 -17.02 -6.87
CA ILE A 13 -4.63 -16.86 -6.52
C ILE A 13 -4.48 -15.56 -5.71
N PHE A 14 -3.85 -15.66 -4.55
CA PHE A 14 -3.51 -14.51 -3.70
C PHE A 14 -2.08 -14.07 -3.97
N MET A 15 -1.84 -12.76 -3.90
CA MET A 15 -0.52 -12.17 -4.13
C MET A 15 0.48 -12.55 -3.04
N GLY A 16 0.01 -12.55 -1.78
CA GLY A 16 0.84 -12.72 -0.58
C GLY A 16 1.88 -11.61 -0.40
N ASP A 17 2.67 -11.76 0.66
CA ASP A 17 3.74 -10.81 1.01
C ASP A 17 4.88 -10.82 -0.02
N THR A 18 5.15 -11.98 -0.61
CA THR A 18 6.18 -12.13 -1.65
C THR A 18 5.91 -11.24 -2.86
N GLY A 19 4.66 -11.21 -3.34
CA GLY A 19 4.29 -10.39 -4.49
C GLY A 19 4.19 -8.91 -4.13
N SER A 20 3.58 -8.58 -2.99
CA SER A 20 3.36 -7.18 -2.60
C SER A 20 4.66 -6.45 -2.28
N LEU A 21 5.57 -7.06 -1.53
CA LEU A 21 6.89 -6.50 -1.21
C LEU A 21 7.77 -6.38 -2.46
N ALA A 22 7.75 -7.38 -3.34
CA ALA A 22 8.51 -7.34 -4.60
C ALA A 22 8.04 -6.20 -5.51
N LEU A 23 6.73 -6.01 -5.69
CA LEU A 23 6.20 -4.89 -6.48
C LEU A 23 6.50 -3.55 -5.83
N GLY A 24 6.32 -3.42 -4.51
CA GLY A 24 6.64 -2.19 -3.79
C GLY A 24 8.12 -1.79 -3.93
N GLY A 25 9.02 -2.76 -3.74
CA GLY A 25 10.46 -2.55 -3.88
C GLY A 25 10.89 -2.21 -5.31
N ALA A 26 10.34 -2.90 -6.32
CA ALA A 26 10.63 -2.61 -7.72
C ALA A 26 10.16 -1.20 -8.12
N LEU A 27 8.94 -0.82 -7.71
CA LEU A 27 8.37 0.50 -7.95
C LEU A 27 9.18 1.62 -7.29
N ALA A 28 9.61 1.42 -6.03
CA ALA A 28 10.47 2.36 -5.33
C ALA A 28 11.85 2.48 -5.99
N GLY A 29 12.46 1.36 -6.38
CA GLY A 29 13.74 1.34 -7.09
C GLY A 29 13.69 2.10 -8.42
N LEU A 30 12.63 1.87 -9.22
CA LEU A 30 12.43 2.59 -10.48
C LEU A 30 12.24 4.10 -10.29
N ALA A 31 11.52 4.50 -9.25
CA ALA A 31 11.31 5.92 -8.93
C ALA A 31 12.61 6.65 -8.56
N ILE A 32 13.46 5.99 -7.77
CA ILE A 32 14.78 6.53 -7.38
C ILE A 32 15.70 6.59 -8.61
N CYS A 33 15.78 5.52 -9.40
CA CYS A 33 16.62 5.48 -10.60
C CYS A 33 16.23 6.56 -11.63
N SER A 34 14.94 6.87 -11.73
CA SER A 34 14.43 7.85 -12.69
C SER A 34 14.46 9.29 -12.15
N ARG A 35 14.81 9.51 -10.87
CA ARG A 35 14.67 10.79 -10.17
C ARG A 35 13.27 11.41 -10.29
N THR A 36 12.25 10.56 -10.25
CA THR A 36 10.84 10.94 -10.31
C THR A 36 10.13 10.62 -8.99
N GLU A 37 10.80 10.85 -7.87
CA GLU A 37 10.33 10.48 -6.53
C GLU A 37 9.01 11.20 -6.20
N PHE A 38 8.91 12.48 -6.55
CA PHE A 38 7.71 13.28 -6.30
C PHE A 38 6.53 12.83 -7.18
N LEU A 39 6.81 12.47 -8.44
CA LEU A 39 5.79 11.94 -9.35
C LEU A 39 5.27 10.58 -8.84
N MET A 40 6.17 9.76 -8.30
CA MET A 40 5.83 8.46 -7.73
C MET A 40 4.97 8.58 -6.48
N ALA A 41 5.20 9.59 -5.64
CA ALA A 41 4.35 9.86 -4.48
C ALA A 41 2.92 10.22 -4.90
N ILE A 42 2.75 10.95 -6.01
CA ILE A 42 1.43 11.30 -6.55
C ILE A 42 0.77 10.10 -7.23
N LEU A 43 1.48 9.38 -8.11
CA LEU A 43 0.98 8.19 -8.80
C LEU A 43 0.65 7.05 -7.81
N GLY A 44 1.47 6.91 -6.78
CA GLY A 44 1.28 6.00 -5.66
C GLY A 44 0.45 6.59 -4.53
N GLY A 45 -0.26 7.70 -4.75
CA GLY A 45 -0.96 8.43 -3.69
C GLY A 45 -1.95 7.58 -2.90
N LEU A 46 -2.59 6.59 -3.53
CA LEU A 46 -3.43 5.62 -2.84
C LEU A 46 -2.64 4.78 -1.83
N PHE A 47 -1.45 4.27 -2.20
CA PHE A 47 -0.58 3.51 -1.29
C PHE A 47 -0.11 4.38 -0.11
N VAL A 48 0.17 5.66 -0.36
CA VAL A 48 0.55 6.62 0.67
C VAL A 48 -0.61 6.88 1.63
N MET A 49 -1.83 7.12 1.12
CA MET A 49 -3.01 7.35 1.94
C MET A 49 -3.38 6.14 2.80
N ILE A 50 -3.30 4.92 2.25
CA ILE A 50 -3.53 3.68 3.01
C ILE A 50 -2.54 3.58 4.17
N THR A 51 -1.25 3.75 3.89
CA THR A 51 -0.21 3.72 4.93
C THR A 51 -0.43 4.80 5.99
N MET A 52 -0.79 6.01 5.56
CA MET A 52 -1.07 7.13 6.47
C MET A 52 -2.28 6.84 7.38
N SER A 53 -3.32 6.16 6.87
CA SER A 53 -4.47 5.76 7.67
C SER A 53 -4.09 4.84 8.83
N VAL A 54 -3.17 3.89 8.59
CA VAL A 54 -2.64 2.98 9.61
C VAL A 54 -1.79 3.75 10.62
N VAL A 55 -0.92 4.65 10.17
CA VAL A 55 -0.07 5.47 11.06
C VAL A 55 -0.93 6.34 11.98
N ILE A 56 -1.97 6.99 11.46
CA ILE A 56 -2.91 7.78 12.26
C ILE A 56 -3.65 6.89 13.25
N GLN A 57 -4.12 5.71 12.81
CA GLN A 57 -4.84 4.79 13.67
C GLN A 57 -3.96 4.28 14.83
N VAL A 58 -2.72 3.87 14.54
CA VAL A 58 -1.76 3.40 15.54
C VAL A 58 -1.36 4.56 16.48
N GLY A 59 -1.12 5.75 15.93
CA GLY A 59 -0.78 6.95 16.71
C GLY A 59 -1.89 7.35 17.68
N SER A 60 -3.14 7.40 17.20
CA SER A 60 -4.30 7.69 18.05
C SER A 60 -4.53 6.62 19.10
N PHE A 61 -4.41 5.34 18.74
CA PHE A 61 -4.59 4.26 19.70
C PHE A 61 -3.53 4.28 20.81
N LYS A 62 -2.27 4.60 20.48
CA LYS A 62 -1.20 4.76 21.46
C LYS A 62 -1.38 5.98 22.37
N MET A 63 -1.94 7.09 21.85
CA MET A 63 -2.02 8.34 22.60
C MET A 63 -3.32 8.51 23.40
N THR A 64 -4.46 8.12 22.84
CA THR A 64 -5.78 8.34 23.45
C THR A 64 -6.57 7.06 23.70
N GLY A 65 -6.06 5.90 23.28
CA GLY A 65 -6.76 4.61 23.41
C GLY A 65 -8.02 4.49 22.54
N LYS A 66 -8.32 5.51 21.72
CA LYS A 66 -9.50 5.58 20.86
C LYS A 66 -9.11 5.34 19.40
N ARG A 67 -9.93 4.55 18.69
CA ARG A 67 -9.77 4.28 17.26
C ARG A 67 -10.42 5.40 16.45
N VAL A 68 -9.68 6.01 15.53
CA VAL A 68 -10.17 7.07 14.63
C VAL A 68 -11.03 6.50 13.51
N PHE A 69 -10.62 5.36 12.95
CA PHE A 69 -11.34 4.65 11.90
C PHE A 69 -11.95 3.35 12.45
N ARG A 70 -13.10 2.94 11.89
CA ARG A 70 -13.77 1.68 12.26
C ARG A 70 -12.91 0.46 11.91
N MET A 71 -12.14 0.55 10.84
CA MET A 71 -11.11 -0.40 10.44
C MET A 71 -10.12 0.37 9.56
N ALA A 72 -8.82 0.32 9.87
CA ALA A 72 -7.81 0.76 8.91
C ALA A 72 -7.77 -0.32 7.82
N PRO A 73 -7.92 0.06 6.54
CA PRO A 73 -7.79 -0.87 5.43
C PRO A 73 -6.36 -1.39 5.28
#